data_AF-A0A841I1T2-F1
#
_entry.id   AF-A0A841I1T2-F1
#
_cell.length_a   1.000
_cell.length_b   1.000
_cell.length_c   1.000
_cell.angle_alpha   90.00
_cell.angle_beta   90.00
_cell.angle_gamma   90.00
#
_symmetry.space_group_name_H-M   'P 1'
#
loop_
_entity.id
_entity.type
_entity.pdbx_description
1 polymer ?
#
loop_
_entity_poly.entity_id
_entity_poly.type
_entity_poly.pdbx_seq_one_letter_code
_entity_poly.pdbx_strand_id
1 'polypeptide(L)'
;MRLLSLSPEVTRRPHKALLKFHAGTPEAFCSVAIRSQGFHVWMRIPLEVVEQRSGVATGLTYGGAGWSQGTLKTADDLNAVWPALQLAFMHQQAQKPQGNWQEGWSRIAPFLPAFTAPDFEFGKNVTPPSSEPDIVMMGYYEYSRDVEQFVQAAYDAGLVLPGFDWSAWSKSGEAALLIQDEQGLAEASPMQLAKLLTFLVRRERFAEGSLASAYESGLITRILTRASVLLEQPSTA
;
A
#
# COMPACT_ATOMS: atom_id res chain seq x y z
N MET A 1 -9.55 -10.36 25.18
CA MET A 1 -10.95 -9.94 24.94
C MET A 1 -11.04 -8.52 24.39
N ARG A 2 -10.43 -7.51 25.02
CA ARG A 2 -10.51 -6.09 24.60
C ARG A 2 -10.15 -5.80 23.12
N LEU A 3 -9.19 -6.50 22.52
CA LEU A 3 -8.87 -6.33 21.09
C LEU A 3 -10.01 -6.77 20.16
N LEU A 4 -10.75 -7.83 20.52
CA LEU A 4 -11.88 -8.30 19.73
C LEU A 4 -13.09 -7.37 19.82
N SER A 5 -13.15 -6.50 20.84
CA SER A 5 -14.22 -5.51 20.98
C SER A 5 -13.96 -4.23 20.20
N LEU A 6 -12.83 -4.11 19.48
CA LEU A 6 -12.56 -2.95 18.62
C LEU A 6 -13.51 -2.88 17.42
N SER A 7 -13.89 -4.03 16.86
CA SER A 7 -14.86 -4.17 15.78
C SER A 7 -15.25 -5.64 15.62
N PRO A 8 -16.48 -5.96 15.17
CA PRO A 8 -16.89 -7.33 14.87
C PRO A 8 -16.04 -8.02 13.79
N GLU A 9 -15.33 -7.26 12.95
CA GLU A 9 -14.44 -7.79 11.92
C GLU A 9 -13.06 -8.20 12.46
N VAL A 10 -12.76 -7.87 13.72
CA VAL A 10 -11.48 -8.23 14.31
C VAL A 10 -11.46 -9.72 14.58
N THR A 11 -10.66 -10.43 13.80
CA THR A 11 -10.44 -11.87 13.97
C THR A 11 -9.08 -12.12 14.60
N ARG A 12 -9.01 -13.17 15.43
CA ARG A 12 -7.75 -13.69 15.96
C ARG A 12 -7.38 -14.97 15.21
N ARG A 13 -6.13 -15.08 14.80
CA ARG A 13 -5.59 -16.29 14.15
C ARG A 13 -4.33 -16.74 14.90
N PRO A 14 -4.25 -17.99 15.35
CA PRO A 14 -3.00 -18.53 15.89
C PRO A 14 -1.99 -18.68 14.75
N HIS A 15 -0.74 -18.27 14.99
CA HIS A 15 0.35 -18.42 14.05
C HIS A 15 1.66 -18.68 14.81
N LYS A 16 2.15 -19.93 14.78
CA LYS A 16 3.25 -20.39 15.62
C LYS A 16 2.94 -20.09 17.11
N ALA A 17 3.86 -19.48 17.85
CA ALA A 17 3.68 -19.08 19.25
C ALA A 17 2.99 -17.71 19.43
N LEU A 18 2.36 -17.17 18.37
CA LEU A 18 1.74 -15.85 18.37
C LEU A 18 0.23 -15.93 18.13
N LEU A 19 -0.51 -15.03 18.75
CA LEU A 19 -1.88 -14.67 18.37
C LEU A 19 -1.83 -13.42 17.51
N LYS A 20 -2.20 -13.56 16.24
CA LYS A 20 -2.29 -12.44 15.29
C LYS A 20 -3.72 -11.92 15.26
N PHE A 21 -3.88 -10.60 15.26
CA PHE A 21 -5.15 -9.90 15.17
C PHE A 21 -5.23 -9.17 13.84
N HIS A 22 -6.32 -9.42 13.12
CA HIS A 22 -6.58 -8.91 11.79
C HIS A 22 -7.88 -8.13 11.81
N ALA A 23 -7.95 -7.01 11.12
CA ALA A 23 -9.18 -6.24 10.97
C ALA A 23 -9.60 -6.22 9.50
N GLY A 24 -10.24 -7.28 9.01
CA GLY A 24 -10.75 -7.37 7.64
C GLY A 24 -9.69 -7.34 6.51
N THR A 25 -8.40 -7.47 6.83
CA THR A 25 -7.31 -7.60 5.84
C THR A 25 -6.44 -8.83 6.13
N PRO A 26 -5.70 -9.37 5.13
CA PRO A 26 -4.81 -10.51 5.34
C PRO A 26 -3.66 -10.22 6.31
N GLU A 27 -3.28 -8.95 6.46
CA GLU A 27 -2.21 -8.53 7.36
C GLU A 27 -2.72 -8.36 8.79
N ALA A 28 -1.86 -8.66 9.77
CA ALA A 28 -2.19 -8.41 11.17
C ALA A 28 -1.81 -6.98 11.56
N PHE A 29 -2.70 -6.25 12.23
CA PHE A 29 -2.35 -4.96 12.83
C PHE A 29 -1.67 -5.12 14.20
N CYS A 30 -1.92 -6.25 14.86
CA CYS A 30 -1.37 -6.57 16.17
C CYS A 30 -1.00 -8.05 16.26
N SER A 31 0.11 -8.35 16.92
CA SER A 31 0.51 -9.71 17.29
C SER A 31 0.81 -9.77 18.78
N VAL A 32 0.44 -10.87 19.43
CA VAL A 32 0.64 -11.08 20.86
C VAL A 32 1.32 -12.42 21.11
N ALA A 33 2.45 -12.42 21.82
CA ALA A 33 3.05 -13.62 22.40
C ALA A 33 2.72 -13.69 23.88
N ILE A 34 2.40 -14.90 24.35
CA ILE A 34 2.30 -15.19 25.77
C ILE A 34 3.67 -15.68 26.24
N ARG A 35 4.29 -14.99 27.20
CA ARG A 35 5.59 -15.33 27.78
C ARG A 35 5.44 -15.47 29.31
N SER A 36 6.40 -16.13 29.95
CA SER A 36 6.45 -16.23 31.42
C SER A 36 6.55 -14.86 32.11
N GLN A 37 7.09 -13.87 31.42
CA GLN A 37 7.28 -12.49 31.92
C GLN A 37 6.11 -11.54 31.58
N GLY A 38 5.01 -12.03 31.00
CA GLY A 38 3.86 -11.23 30.58
C GLY A 38 3.50 -11.40 29.10
N PHE A 39 2.68 -10.49 28.58
CA PHE A 39 2.30 -10.48 27.17
C PHE A 39 3.24 -9.58 26.38
N HIS A 40 3.89 -10.13 25.38
CA HIS A 40 4.65 -9.30 24.44
C HIS A 40 3.76 -8.94 23.27
N VAL A 41 3.63 -7.65 22.98
CA VAL A 41 2.75 -7.13 21.94
C VAL A 41 3.57 -6.45 20.85
N TRP A 42 3.23 -6.72 19.60
CA TRP A 42 3.70 -5.99 18.43
C TRP A 42 2.50 -5.33 17.78
N MET A 43 2.63 -4.07 17.39
CA MET A 43 1.58 -3.29 16.74
C MET A 43 2.15 -2.50 15.58
N ARG A 44 1.41 -2.45 14.47
CA ARG A 44 1.85 -1.77 13.27
C ARG A 44 1.46 -0.29 13.33
N ILE A 45 2.40 0.56 13.72
CA ILE A 45 2.20 2.00 13.88
C ILE A 45 3.30 2.72 13.06
N PRO A 46 2.93 3.62 12.14
CA PRO A 46 3.93 4.39 11.39
C PRO A 46 4.79 5.24 12.32
N LEU A 47 6.09 5.33 12.00
CA LEU A 47 7.08 6.11 12.75
C LEU A 47 6.63 7.56 12.96
N GLU A 48 6.01 8.17 11.93
CA GLU A 48 5.50 9.53 11.94
C GLU A 48 4.52 9.80 13.09
N VAL A 49 3.71 8.79 13.45
CA VAL A 49 2.72 8.92 14.54
C VAL A 49 3.33 8.65 15.91
N VAL A 50 4.42 7.88 15.95
CA VAL A 50 5.23 7.69 17.17
C VAL A 50 6.02 8.96 17.49
N GLU A 51 6.52 9.67 16.47
CA GLU A 51 7.32 10.89 16.60
C GLU A 51 6.48 12.15 16.88
N GLN A 52 5.30 12.31 16.26
CA GLN A 52 4.45 13.49 16.44
C GLN A 52 3.71 13.57 17.78
N ARG A 53 3.68 12.48 18.55
CA ARG A 53 3.01 12.47 19.87
C ARG A 53 4.00 12.09 20.96
N SER A 54 4.70 13.11 21.45
CA SER A 54 5.43 13.08 22.72
C SER A 54 4.48 12.64 23.85
N GLY A 55 4.44 11.33 24.13
CA GLY A 55 3.63 10.75 25.21
C GLY A 55 2.75 9.53 24.85
N VAL A 56 2.73 9.03 23.61
CA VAL A 56 1.76 7.96 23.23
C VAL A 56 2.09 6.56 23.72
N ALA A 57 3.29 6.29 24.25
CA ALA A 57 3.48 5.01 24.90
C ALA A 57 4.72 4.96 25.79
N THR A 58 4.54 5.26 27.06
CA THR A 58 5.46 4.77 28.10
C THR A 58 5.54 3.24 27.96
N GLY A 59 6.72 2.70 27.60
CA GLY A 59 6.95 1.26 27.52
C GLY A 59 6.84 0.60 26.13
N LEU A 60 6.67 1.36 25.04
CA LEU A 60 6.85 0.83 23.68
C LEU A 60 8.23 1.20 23.11
N THR A 61 8.79 0.27 22.34
CA THR A 61 10.02 0.46 21.55
C THR A 61 9.68 0.34 20.08
N TYR A 62 10.08 1.32 19.28
CA TYR A 62 9.95 1.23 17.82
C TYR A 62 10.94 0.19 17.27
N GLY A 63 10.44 -0.74 16.47
CA GLY A 63 11.22 -1.70 15.69
C GLY A 63 11.22 -1.31 14.21
N GLY A 64 12.10 -1.95 13.44
CA GLY A 64 12.16 -1.73 11.99
C GLY A 64 10.84 -2.09 11.27
N ALA A 65 10.61 -1.46 10.10
CA ALA A 65 9.49 -1.73 9.20
C ALA A 65 8.08 -1.39 9.75
N GLY A 66 7.96 -0.33 10.57
CA GLY A 66 6.65 0.20 11.00
C GLY A 66 5.99 -0.60 12.13
N TRP A 67 6.77 -1.39 12.89
CA TRP A 67 6.29 -2.16 14.02
C TRP A 67 6.81 -1.57 15.33
N SER A 68 5.92 -1.28 16.26
CA SER A 68 6.25 -0.94 17.64
C SER A 68 5.95 -2.13 18.54
N GLN A 69 6.78 -2.36 19.56
CA GLN A 69 6.65 -3.50 20.47
C GLN A 69 6.73 -3.10 21.93
N GLY A 70 6.12 -3.90 22.82
CA GLY A 70 6.22 -3.70 24.26
C GLY A 70 5.82 -4.93 25.05
N THR A 71 6.08 -4.90 26.35
CA THR A 71 5.70 -5.99 27.27
C THR A 71 4.67 -5.49 28.26
N LEU A 72 3.53 -6.18 28.32
CA LEU A 72 2.42 -5.89 29.21
C LEU A 72 2.42 -6.92 30.34
N LYS A 73 2.62 -6.46 31.56
CA LYS A 73 2.62 -7.29 32.78
C LYS A 73 1.35 -7.07 33.60
N THR A 74 0.79 -5.87 33.53
CA THR A 74 -0.33 -5.42 34.33
C THR A 74 -1.47 -4.87 33.46
N ALA A 75 -2.63 -4.63 34.09
CA ALA A 75 -3.74 -3.94 33.42
C ALA A 75 -3.39 -2.47 33.09
N ASP A 76 -2.53 -1.83 33.89
CA ASP A 76 -2.09 -0.45 33.66
C ASP A 76 -1.19 -0.35 32.43
N ASP A 77 -0.33 -1.35 32.21
CA ASP A 77 0.46 -1.44 30.97
C ASP A 77 -0.46 -1.52 29.75
N LEU A 78 -1.55 -2.31 29.84
CA LEU A 78 -2.54 -2.39 28.77
C LEU A 78 -3.24 -1.04 28.53
N ASN A 79 -3.60 -0.32 29.59
CA ASN A 79 -4.22 1.00 29.48
C ASN A 79 -3.26 2.02 28.84
N ALA A 80 -1.98 1.98 29.19
CA ALA A 80 -0.96 2.85 28.64
C ALA A 80 -0.76 2.63 27.12
N VAL A 81 -0.78 1.38 26.66
CA VAL A 81 -0.62 1.07 25.22
C VAL A 81 -1.93 1.06 24.44
N TRP A 82 -3.08 1.19 25.11
CA TRP A 82 -4.40 1.08 24.47
C TRP A 82 -4.62 2.11 23.34
N PRO A 83 -4.28 3.40 23.49
CA PRO A 83 -4.42 4.37 22.40
C PRO A 83 -3.58 4.00 21.18
N ALA A 84 -2.39 3.45 21.38
CA ALA A 84 -1.50 2.98 20.32
C ALA A 84 -2.09 1.77 19.58
N LEU A 85 -2.72 0.83 20.29
CA LEU A 85 -3.44 -0.29 19.69
C LEU A 85 -4.66 0.16 18.86
N GLN A 86 -5.42 1.13 19.38
CA GLN A 86 -6.54 1.71 18.64
C GLN A 86 -6.05 2.40 17.36
N LEU A 87 -4.95 3.13 17.45
CA LEU A 87 -4.32 3.77 16.30
C LEU A 87 -3.82 2.75 15.27
N ALA A 88 -3.16 1.66 15.68
CA ALA A 88 -2.75 0.60 14.77
C ALA A 88 -3.94 -0.03 14.04
N PHE A 89 -5.05 -0.23 14.75
CA PHE A 89 -6.31 -0.67 14.16
C PHE A 89 -6.87 0.35 13.17
N MET A 90 -6.97 1.63 13.55
CA MET A 90 -7.47 2.70 12.68
C MET A 90 -6.61 2.86 11.43
N HIS A 91 -5.30 2.75 11.57
CA HIS A 91 -4.37 2.82 10.45
C HIS A 91 -4.58 1.64 9.48
N GLN A 92 -4.76 0.42 10.00
CA GLN A 92 -5.13 -0.73 9.16
C GLN A 92 -6.49 -0.55 8.48
N GLN A 93 -7.47 0.04 9.16
CA GLN A 93 -8.78 0.35 8.58
C GLN A 93 -8.69 1.42 7.49
N ALA A 94 -7.84 2.44 7.65
CA ALA A 94 -7.60 3.48 6.64
C ALA A 94 -6.88 2.94 5.39
N GLN A 95 -6.11 1.85 5.54
CA GLN A 95 -5.49 1.13 4.44
C GLN A 95 -6.43 0.13 3.75
N LYS A 96 -7.63 -0.09 4.29
CA LYS A 96 -8.67 -0.78 3.51
C LYS A 96 -9.10 0.15 2.38
N PRO A 97 -9.37 -0.39 1.19
CA PRO A 97 -10.02 0.39 0.16
C PRO A 97 -11.38 0.82 0.67
N GLN A 98 -11.70 2.07 0.38
CA GLN A 98 -13.05 2.54 0.54
C GLN A 98 -13.85 2.06 -0.68
N GLY A 99 -14.44 0.86 -0.60
CA GLY A 99 -15.33 0.34 -1.63
C GLY A 99 -15.06 -1.09 -2.08
N ASN A 100 -15.91 -1.58 -3.00
CA ASN A 100 -15.75 -2.87 -3.63
C ASN A 100 -14.53 -2.81 -4.58
N TRP A 101 -13.51 -3.64 -4.34
CA TRP A 101 -12.35 -3.78 -5.21
C TRP A 101 -12.72 -3.90 -6.69
N GLN A 102 -13.80 -4.63 -7.00
CA GLN A 102 -14.26 -4.80 -8.39
C GLN A 102 -14.69 -3.48 -9.01
N GLU A 103 -15.39 -2.62 -8.27
CA GLU A 103 -15.74 -1.29 -8.78
C GLU A 103 -14.47 -0.48 -9.06
N GLY A 104 -13.48 -0.52 -8.15
CA GLY A 104 -12.23 0.19 -8.33
C GLY A 104 -11.46 -0.29 -9.57
N TRP A 105 -11.25 -1.59 -9.70
CA TRP A 105 -10.55 -2.17 -10.87
C TRP A 105 -11.32 -1.96 -12.17
N SER A 106 -12.66 -1.93 -12.15
CA SER A 106 -13.47 -1.65 -13.34
C SER A 106 -13.28 -0.23 -13.91
N ARG A 107 -12.80 0.71 -13.08
CA ARG A 107 -12.52 2.09 -13.52
C ARG A 107 -11.20 2.22 -14.27
N ILE A 108 -10.24 1.32 -14.04
CA ILE A 108 -8.91 1.40 -14.65
C ILE A 108 -8.58 0.28 -15.63
N ALA A 109 -9.20 -0.90 -15.51
CA ALA A 109 -9.02 -2.00 -16.48
C ALA A 109 -9.30 -1.59 -17.94
N PRO A 110 -10.29 -0.71 -18.24
CA PRO A 110 -10.56 -0.25 -19.61
C PRO A 110 -9.44 0.53 -20.30
N PHE A 111 -8.38 0.93 -19.60
CA PHE A 111 -7.20 1.56 -20.23
C PHE A 111 -6.30 0.55 -20.94
N LEU A 112 -6.47 -0.77 -20.70
CA LEU A 112 -5.64 -1.82 -21.28
C LEU A 112 -5.58 -1.80 -22.81
N PRO A 113 -6.69 -1.67 -23.56
CA PRO A 113 -6.63 -1.66 -25.02
C PRO A 113 -5.85 -0.46 -25.57
N ALA A 114 -5.98 0.72 -24.96
CA ALA A 114 -5.20 1.90 -25.35
C ALA A 114 -3.70 1.66 -25.08
N PHE A 115 -3.36 1.18 -23.90
CA PHE A 115 -1.97 0.94 -23.47
C PHE A 115 -1.30 -0.26 -24.15
N THR A 116 -2.01 -1.00 -25.00
CA THR A 116 -1.46 -2.10 -25.79
C THR A 116 -1.53 -1.85 -27.29
N ALA A 117 -2.06 -0.69 -27.70
CA ALA A 117 -2.09 -0.31 -29.10
C ALA A 117 -0.66 -0.06 -29.62
N PRO A 118 -0.30 -0.55 -30.82
CA PRO A 118 1.07 -0.47 -31.33
C PRO A 118 1.63 0.95 -31.50
N ASP A 119 0.73 1.92 -31.66
CA ASP A 119 1.01 3.35 -31.88
C ASP A 119 0.75 4.21 -30.65
N PHE A 120 0.49 3.60 -29.48
CA PHE A 120 0.24 4.35 -28.26
C PHE A 120 1.52 4.99 -27.72
N GLU A 121 1.51 6.32 -27.63
CA GLU A 121 2.56 7.10 -26.98
C GLU A 121 2.18 7.34 -25.51
N PHE A 122 2.91 6.71 -24.59
CA PHE A 122 2.67 6.85 -23.14
C PHE A 122 3.01 8.26 -22.63
N GLY A 123 3.99 8.89 -23.27
CA GLY A 123 4.48 10.22 -22.97
C GLY A 123 5.74 10.52 -23.77
N LYS A 124 6.24 11.75 -23.65
CA LYS A 124 7.37 12.24 -24.44
C LYS A 124 8.25 13.17 -23.62
N ASN A 125 9.53 13.18 -23.94
CA ASN A 125 10.45 14.20 -23.43
C ASN A 125 10.22 15.51 -24.19
N VAL A 126 9.92 16.58 -23.46
CA VAL A 126 9.70 17.92 -23.99
C VAL A 126 10.87 18.79 -23.59
N THR A 127 11.60 19.33 -24.58
CA THR A 127 12.56 20.41 -24.35
C THR A 127 11.88 21.72 -24.71
N PRO A 128 11.62 22.61 -23.74
CA PRO A 128 11.02 23.90 -24.04
C PRO A 128 11.94 24.72 -24.96
N PRO A 129 11.37 25.53 -25.88
CA PRO A 129 12.18 26.49 -26.61
C PRO A 129 12.82 27.47 -25.62
N SER A 130 14.11 27.72 -25.77
CA SER A 130 14.75 28.79 -25.00
C SER A 130 14.40 30.15 -25.61
N SER A 131 14.02 31.10 -24.76
CA SER A 131 13.81 32.49 -25.17
C SER A 131 15.12 33.28 -25.26
N GLU A 132 16.24 32.76 -24.75
CA GLU A 132 17.53 33.45 -24.71
C GLU A 132 18.70 32.54 -25.16
N PRO A 133 19.65 33.03 -25.98
CA PRO A 133 20.72 32.21 -26.59
C PRO A 133 21.59 31.42 -25.61
N ASP A 134 21.73 31.89 -24.37
CA ASP A 134 22.65 31.32 -23.37
C ASP A 134 21.92 30.62 -22.21
N ILE A 135 20.60 30.49 -22.29
CA ILE A 135 19.80 29.75 -21.29
C ILE A 135 19.40 28.41 -21.90
N VAL A 136 19.85 27.32 -21.30
CA VAL A 136 19.35 25.98 -21.63
C VAL A 136 18.24 25.63 -20.66
N MET A 137 17.02 25.47 -21.18
CA MET A 137 15.90 24.96 -20.40
C MET A 137 16.07 23.44 -20.25
N MET A 138 16.00 22.94 -19.01
CA MET A 138 15.93 21.50 -18.80
C MET A 138 14.62 20.97 -19.38
N GLY A 139 14.71 19.86 -20.12
CA GLY A 139 13.53 19.15 -20.59
C GLY A 139 12.78 18.50 -19.43
N TYR A 140 11.51 18.19 -19.66
CA TYR A 140 10.64 17.48 -18.73
C TYR A 140 9.90 16.36 -19.46
N TYR A 141 9.41 15.38 -18.72
CA TYR A 141 8.59 14.31 -19.28
C TYR A 141 7.10 14.69 -19.24
N GLU A 142 6.45 14.72 -20.39
CA GLU A 142 5.01 14.99 -20.54
C GLU A 142 4.27 13.68 -20.79
N TYR A 143 3.37 13.30 -19.87
CA TYR A 143 2.52 12.12 -20.04
C TYR A 143 1.37 12.38 -21.02
N SER A 144 0.92 11.34 -21.73
CA SER A 144 -0.26 11.46 -22.56
C SER A 144 -1.53 11.63 -21.71
N ARG A 145 -2.56 12.24 -22.31
CA ARG A 145 -3.84 12.49 -21.64
C ARG A 145 -4.48 11.20 -21.09
N ASP A 146 -4.30 10.07 -21.76
CA ASP A 146 -4.81 8.78 -21.29
C ASP A 146 -4.09 8.29 -20.03
N VAL A 147 -2.78 8.56 -19.91
CA VAL A 147 -2.01 8.24 -18.71
C VAL A 147 -2.43 9.13 -17.53
N GLU A 148 -2.65 10.42 -17.76
CA GLU A 148 -3.17 11.32 -16.73
C GLU A 148 -4.55 10.87 -16.23
N GLN A 149 -5.45 10.50 -17.15
CA GLN A 149 -6.77 9.97 -16.81
C GLN A 149 -6.69 8.65 -16.06
N PHE A 150 -5.78 7.75 -16.45
CA PHE A 150 -5.53 6.50 -15.75
C PHE A 150 -5.10 6.74 -14.30
N VAL A 151 -4.13 7.66 -14.08
CA VAL A 151 -3.66 8.01 -12.73
C VAL A 151 -4.80 8.65 -11.91
N GLN A 152 -5.55 9.57 -12.50
CA GLN A 152 -6.68 10.21 -11.83
C GLN A 152 -7.76 9.18 -11.46
N ALA A 153 -8.12 8.28 -12.38
CA ALA A 153 -9.07 7.21 -12.12
C ALA A 153 -8.61 6.28 -10.99
N ALA A 154 -7.31 5.98 -10.89
CA ALA A 154 -6.76 5.21 -9.78
C ALA A 154 -6.90 5.92 -8.42
N TYR A 155 -6.77 7.25 -8.38
CA TYR A 155 -7.04 8.05 -7.18
C TYR A 155 -8.52 8.07 -6.83
N ASP A 156 -9.38 8.39 -7.80
CA ASP A 156 -10.83 8.49 -7.60
C ASP A 156 -11.47 7.16 -7.19
N ALA A 157 -10.90 6.06 -7.68
CA ALA A 157 -11.30 4.69 -7.34
C ALA A 157 -10.76 4.20 -5.97
N GLY A 158 -9.95 5.00 -5.27
CA GLY A 158 -9.33 4.60 -4.00
C GLY A 158 -8.31 3.46 -4.12
N LEU A 159 -7.77 3.23 -5.32
CA LEU A 159 -6.73 2.20 -5.56
C LEU A 159 -5.34 2.68 -5.14
N VAL A 160 -5.14 4.00 -5.07
CA VAL A 160 -3.94 4.60 -4.46
C VAL A 160 -4.15 4.71 -2.95
N LEU A 161 -3.56 3.78 -2.21
CA LEU A 161 -3.84 3.55 -0.79
C LEU A 161 -3.29 4.71 0.10
N PRO A 162 -4.15 5.44 0.82
CA PRO A 162 -3.71 6.45 1.78
C PRO A 162 -3.06 5.79 3.00
N GLY A 163 -2.00 6.40 3.54
CA GLY A 163 -1.29 5.89 4.71
C GLY A 163 -0.53 4.57 4.50
N PHE A 164 -0.51 4.01 3.28
CA PHE A 164 0.35 2.87 2.96
C PHE A 164 1.82 3.29 2.84
N ASP A 165 2.69 2.67 3.64
CA ASP A 165 4.14 2.87 3.60
C ASP A 165 4.76 2.10 2.42
N TRP A 166 4.54 2.65 1.22
CA TRP A 166 5.08 2.13 -0.03
C TRP A 166 6.61 2.14 -0.07
N SER A 167 7.25 3.05 0.67
CA SER A 167 8.72 3.19 0.71
C SER A 167 9.34 1.99 1.44
N ALA A 168 8.85 1.64 2.63
CA ALA A 168 9.28 0.44 3.32
C ALA A 168 8.87 -0.83 2.57
N TRP A 169 7.65 -0.87 2.02
CA TRP A 169 7.13 -2.03 1.30
C TRP A 169 7.94 -2.37 0.04
N SER A 170 8.44 -1.37 -0.70
CA SER A 170 9.24 -1.58 -1.92
C SER A 170 10.53 -2.38 -1.68
N LYS A 171 10.98 -2.48 -0.42
CA LYS A 171 12.16 -3.25 0.01
C LYS A 171 11.81 -4.68 0.45
N SER A 172 10.54 -5.07 0.37
CA SER A 172 10.06 -6.39 0.82
C SER A 172 10.15 -7.45 -0.28
N GLY A 173 10.15 -8.72 0.12
CA GLY A 173 10.06 -9.84 -0.82
C GLY A 173 8.76 -9.87 -1.62
N GLU A 174 7.65 -9.34 -1.06
CA GLU A 174 6.38 -9.21 -1.80
C GLU A 174 6.53 -8.25 -2.98
N ALA A 175 7.14 -7.08 -2.77
CA ALA A 175 7.38 -6.12 -3.84
C ALA A 175 8.30 -6.69 -4.92
N ALA A 176 9.37 -7.39 -4.52
CA ALA A 176 10.27 -8.06 -5.47
C ALA A 176 9.53 -9.09 -6.33
N LEU A 177 8.71 -9.95 -5.73
CA LEU A 177 7.88 -10.93 -6.45
C LEU A 177 6.93 -10.24 -7.43
N LEU A 178 6.18 -9.24 -6.99
CA LEU A 178 5.17 -8.60 -7.85
C LEU A 178 5.79 -7.80 -9.01
N ILE A 179 6.98 -7.23 -8.83
CA ILE A 179 7.66 -6.43 -9.86
C ILE A 179 8.40 -7.33 -10.84
N GLN A 180 9.14 -8.34 -10.35
CA GLN A 180 10.10 -9.10 -11.15
C GLN A 180 9.56 -10.46 -11.63
N ASP A 181 8.60 -11.06 -10.93
CA ASP A 181 8.05 -12.37 -11.27
C ASP A 181 6.72 -12.23 -12.03
N GLU A 182 6.70 -12.75 -13.25
CA GLU A 182 5.51 -12.80 -14.10
C GLU A 182 4.35 -13.54 -13.45
N GLN A 183 4.62 -14.72 -12.87
CA GLN A 183 3.62 -15.53 -12.21
C GLN A 183 3.16 -14.89 -10.90
N GLY A 184 4.09 -14.31 -10.15
CA GLY A 184 3.79 -13.58 -8.91
C GLY A 184 2.74 -12.48 -9.10
N LEU A 185 2.81 -11.72 -10.20
CA LEU A 185 1.80 -10.71 -10.50
C LEU A 185 0.50 -11.30 -11.06
N ALA A 186 0.58 -12.37 -11.88
CA ALA A 186 -0.58 -13.03 -12.46
C ALA A 186 -1.50 -13.66 -11.39
N GLU A 187 -0.96 -14.00 -10.22
CA GLU A 187 -1.71 -14.52 -9.08
C GLU A 187 -2.03 -13.45 -8.03
N ALA A 188 -1.56 -12.21 -8.22
CA ALA A 188 -1.70 -11.15 -7.23
C ALA A 188 -3.16 -10.93 -6.83
N SER A 189 -3.39 -10.77 -5.53
CA SER A 189 -4.69 -10.36 -4.98
C SER A 189 -5.00 -8.89 -5.34
N PRO A 190 -6.28 -8.46 -5.29
CA PRO A 190 -6.65 -7.04 -5.45
C PRO A 190 -5.83 -6.10 -4.56
N MET A 191 -5.59 -6.49 -3.30
CA MET A 191 -4.78 -5.69 -2.38
C MET A 191 -3.31 -5.57 -2.82
N GLN A 192 -2.72 -6.66 -3.31
CA GLN A 192 -1.33 -6.64 -3.79
C GLN A 192 -1.17 -5.77 -5.04
N LEU A 193 -2.14 -5.82 -5.96
CA LEU A 193 -2.15 -4.90 -7.10
C LEU A 193 -2.29 -3.45 -6.67
N ALA A 194 -3.14 -3.13 -5.69
CA ALA A 194 -3.33 -1.76 -5.21
C ALA A 194 -2.05 -1.22 -4.54
N LYS A 195 -1.35 -2.04 -3.77
CA LYS A 195 -0.03 -1.69 -3.22
C LYS A 195 0.98 -1.38 -4.32
N LEU A 196 1.05 -2.24 -5.34
CA LEU A 196 1.95 -2.06 -6.48
C LEU A 196 1.60 -0.78 -7.25
N LEU A 197 0.33 -0.55 -7.55
CA LEU A 197 -0.14 0.67 -8.21
C LEU A 197 0.17 1.92 -7.37
N THR A 198 -0.04 1.85 -6.06
CA THR A 198 0.30 2.94 -5.13
C THR A 198 1.80 3.25 -5.17
N PHE A 199 2.64 2.21 -5.19
CA PHE A 199 4.09 2.37 -5.32
C PHE A 199 4.46 3.07 -6.63
N LEU A 200 3.94 2.62 -7.78
CA LEU A 200 4.26 3.20 -9.09
C LEU A 200 3.81 4.67 -9.20
N VAL A 201 2.55 4.95 -8.87
CA VAL A 201 1.98 6.29 -8.97
C VAL A 201 2.66 7.27 -8.01
N ARG A 202 2.99 6.84 -6.79
CA ARG A 202 3.63 7.74 -5.80
C ARG A 202 5.12 7.92 -6.07
N ARG A 203 5.82 6.92 -6.61
CA ARG A 203 7.24 7.01 -6.96
C ARG A 203 7.50 8.07 -8.02
N GLU A 204 6.56 8.28 -8.94
CA GLU A 204 6.67 9.29 -10.00
C GLU A 204 6.91 10.70 -9.45
N ARG A 205 6.36 11.02 -8.29
CA ARG A 205 6.56 12.32 -7.62
C ARG A 205 7.99 12.56 -7.14
N PHE A 206 8.83 11.51 -7.11
CA PHE A 206 10.20 11.54 -6.61
C PHE A 206 11.23 11.16 -7.67
N ALA A 207 10.80 10.53 -8.77
CA ALA A 207 11.65 10.12 -9.87
C ALA A 207 10.85 10.27 -11.16
N GLU A 208 11.09 11.38 -11.87
CA GLU A 208 10.48 11.66 -13.16
C GLU A 208 10.73 10.51 -14.14
N GLY A 209 9.69 10.10 -14.87
CA GLY A 209 9.75 9.02 -15.86
C GLY A 209 9.73 7.62 -15.25
N SER A 210 9.57 7.47 -13.93
CA SER A 210 9.47 6.15 -13.29
C SER A 210 8.21 5.39 -13.72
N LEU A 211 7.10 6.09 -13.95
CA LEU A 211 5.86 5.52 -14.45
C LEU A 211 5.98 5.13 -15.92
N ALA A 212 6.67 5.96 -16.73
CA ALA A 212 7.02 5.62 -18.11
C ALA A 212 7.88 4.34 -18.18
N SER A 213 8.92 4.24 -17.36
CA SER A 213 9.76 3.03 -17.27
C SER A 213 8.97 1.79 -16.83
N ALA A 214 8.00 1.94 -15.92
CA ALA A 214 7.09 0.86 -15.54
C ALA A 214 6.18 0.43 -16.69
N TYR A 215 5.76 1.36 -17.55
CA TYR A 215 5.03 1.03 -18.76
C TYR A 215 5.90 0.31 -19.79
N GLU A 216 7.09 0.82 -20.08
CA GLU A 216 8.04 0.25 -21.05
C GLU A 216 8.45 -1.18 -20.68
N SER A 217 8.59 -1.49 -19.39
CA SER A 217 8.85 -2.86 -18.90
C SER A 217 7.63 -3.80 -18.99
N GLY A 218 6.46 -3.30 -19.41
CA GLY A 218 5.21 -4.04 -19.44
C GLY A 218 4.55 -4.24 -18.07
N LEU A 219 5.06 -3.61 -17.00
CA LEU A 219 4.52 -3.78 -15.66
C LEU A 219 3.09 -3.19 -15.56
N ILE A 220 2.86 -2.01 -16.13
CA ILE A 220 1.53 -1.37 -16.14
C ILE A 220 0.52 -2.23 -16.91
N THR A 221 0.87 -2.73 -18.09
CA THR A 221 -0.04 -3.56 -18.89
C THR A 221 -0.33 -4.89 -18.18
N ARG A 222 0.66 -5.52 -17.54
CA ARG A 222 0.42 -6.72 -16.72
C ARG A 222 -0.49 -6.47 -15.52
N ILE A 223 -0.39 -5.32 -14.85
CA ILE A 223 -1.32 -4.92 -13.77
C ILE A 223 -2.75 -4.83 -14.32
N LEU A 224 -2.94 -4.17 -15.46
CA LEU A 224 -4.25 -4.00 -16.10
C LEU A 224 -4.85 -5.32 -16.61
N THR A 225 -4.00 -6.20 -17.16
CA THR A 225 -4.40 -7.57 -17.53
C THR A 225 -4.89 -8.35 -16.31
N ARG A 226 -4.13 -8.31 -15.21
CA ARG A 226 -4.54 -8.99 -13.96
C ARG A 226 -5.84 -8.39 -13.40
N ALA A 227 -5.97 -7.06 -13.42
CA ALA A 227 -7.19 -6.39 -13.01
C ALA A 227 -8.40 -6.86 -13.82
N SER A 228 -8.26 -7.02 -15.14
CA SER A 228 -9.31 -7.54 -16.01
C SER A 228 -9.72 -8.96 -15.63
N VAL A 229 -8.76 -9.86 -15.36
CA VAL A 229 -9.04 -11.22 -14.88
C VAL A 229 -9.81 -11.20 -13.55
N LEU A 230 -9.45 -10.30 -12.62
CA LEU A 230 -10.14 -10.17 -11.33
C LEU A 230 -11.60 -9.70 -11.47
N LEU A 231 -11.95 -8.98 -12.55
CA LEU A 231 -13.32 -8.54 -12.83
C LEU A 231 -14.19 -9.66 -13.41
N GLU A 232 -13.58 -10.61 -14.12
CA GLU A 232 -14.27 -11.76 -14.69
C GLU A 232 -14.51 -12.87 -13.66
N GLN A 233 -13.73 -12.89 -12.56
CA GLN A 233 -13.92 -13.84 -11.48
C GLN A 233 -15.16 -13.46 -10.65
N PRO A 234 -16.14 -14.36 -10.48
CA PRO A 234 -17.30 -14.10 -9.63
C PRO A 234 -16.82 -13.84 -8.21
N SER A 235 -17.32 -12.76 -7.60
CA SER A 235 -17.05 -12.40 -6.20
C SER A 235 -17.45 -13.56 -5.30
N THR A 236 -16.49 -14.41 -4.89
CA THR A 236 -16.71 -15.37 -3.81
C THR A 236 -16.81 -14.55 -2.53
N ALA A 237 -18.05 -14.31 -2.10
CA ALA A 237 -18.43 -13.75 -0.82
C ALA A 237 -17.95 -14.60 0.35
#